data_AF-A0A7S3T0G5-F1
#
_entry.id   AF-A0A7S3T0G5-F1
#
_cell.length_a   1.000
_cell.length_b   1.000
_cell.length_c   1.000
_cell.angle_alpha   90.00
_cell.angle_beta   90.00
_cell.angle_gamma   90.00
#
_symmetry.space_group_name_H-M   'P 1'
#
loop_
_entity.id
_entity.type
_entity.pdbx_description
1 polymer ?
#
loop_
_entity_poly.entity_id
_entity_poly.type
_entity_poly.pdbx_seq_one_letter_code
_entity_poly.pdbx_strand_id
1 'polypeptide(L)'
;LRYIMEHHYTRQKAEVLVDHFGPRSPLQRLAGVCECRVVLFTRIREPTSFYISFYRWTVWWRQQQNSTHFGRDLLQWAPPNLQSAIFLDPMSSAYAEFLGFRSEKRQLFNQFTEGDPRARKMRAQLRMLFDSFDLVGLVEKFDETLLLLADLTGLQHLLSGHEIPGTTNPRRPPPPTTDVCPDMDKCRARINIIAPIDTEIYEGVKADLDARIASYGPSFARRLAALRAARKAYGAKESEMKR
;
A
#
# COMPACT_ATOMS: atom_id res chain seq x y z
N LEU A 1 -11.81 -15.05 21.09
CA LEU A 1 -10.64 -14.15 20.94
C LEU A 1 -10.78 -13.37 19.64
N ARG A 2 -10.13 -12.20 19.49
CA ARG A 2 -10.21 -11.39 18.27
C ARG A 2 -8.80 -11.10 17.76
N TYR A 3 -8.56 -11.38 16.48
CA TYR A 3 -7.24 -11.27 15.87
C TYR A 3 -7.28 -10.24 14.74
N ILE A 4 -6.27 -9.37 14.72
CA ILE A 4 -6.00 -8.45 13.62
C ILE A 4 -4.78 -8.97 12.89
N MET A 5 -4.89 -9.11 11.58
CA MET A 5 -3.74 -9.38 10.74
C MET A 5 -3.68 -8.32 9.64
N GLU A 6 -2.65 -7.48 9.71
CA GLU A 6 -2.32 -6.58 8.62
C GLU A 6 -1.43 -7.31 7.62
N HIS A 7 -1.87 -7.35 6.36
CA HIS A 7 -1.03 -7.93 5.32
C HIS A 7 -0.17 -6.85 4.65
N HIS A 8 1.11 -6.80 5.01
CA HIS A 8 2.17 -6.08 4.30
C HIS A 8 3.07 -7.10 3.60
N TYR A 9 2.97 -7.23 2.28
CA TYR A 9 3.97 -7.90 1.45
C TYR A 9 4.45 -9.28 1.95
N THR A 10 3.70 -10.33 1.67
CA THR A 10 4.20 -11.72 1.79
C THR A 10 5.31 -11.97 0.75
N ARG A 11 6.11 -13.04 0.88
CA ARG A 11 6.89 -13.56 -0.27
C ARG A 11 6.07 -14.48 -1.18
N GLN A 12 4.85 -14.78 -0.77
CA GLN A 12 3.93 -15.65 -1.46
C GLN A 12 3.14 -14.86 -2.52
N LYS A 13 2.63 -15.56 -3.53
CA LYS A 13 1.79 -14.93 -4.54
C LYS A 13 0.39 -14.64 -4.00
N ALA A 14 -0.35 -13.75 -4.65
CA ALA A 14 -1.72 -13.42 -4.28
C ALA A 14 -2.64 -14.64 -4.15
N GLU A 15 -2.49 -15.67 -5.00
CA GLU A 15 -3.31 -16.89 -4.91
C GLU A 15 -3.10 -17.61 -3.57
N VAL A 16 -1.84 -17.68 -3.12
CA VAL A 16 -1.50 -18.30 -1.84
C VAL A 16 -2.11 -17.52 -0.68
N LEU A 17 -2.13 -16.19 -0.75
CA LEU A 17 -2.79 -15.37 0.27
C LEU A 17 -4.29 -15.66 0.36
N VAL A 18 -4.96 -15.70 -0.79
CA VAL A 18 -6.40 -15.98 -0.85
C VAL A 18 -6.69 -17.38 -0.31
N ASP A 19 -5.86 -18.38 -0.63
CA ASP A 19 -6.02 -19.75 -0.14
C ASP A 19 -5.81 -19.86 1.38
N HIS A 20 -4.84 -19.14 1.94
CA HIS A 20 -4.47 -19.24 3.35
C HIS A 20 -5.29 -18.32 4.27
N PHE A 21 -5.76 -17.19 3.76
CA PHE A 21 -6.38 -16.16 4.57
C PHE A 21 -7.76 -15.76 4.10
N GLY A 22 -8.09 -15.94 2.81
CA GLY A 22 -9.36 -15.53 2.24
C GLY A 22 -10.58 -16.17 2.92
N PRO A 23 -11.80 -15.77 2.55
CA PRO A 23 -13.03 -16.14 3.27
C PRO A 23 -13.27 -17.65 3.44
N ARG A 24 -12.68 -18.48 2.57
CA ARG A 24 -12.80 -19.95 2.59
C ARG A 24 -11.56 -20.66 3.13
N SER A 25 -10.60 -19.91 3.65
CA SER A 25 -9.31 -20.46 4.10
C SER A 25 -9.45 -21.36 5.33
N PRO A 26 -8.48 -22.26 5.57
CA PRO A 26 -8.42 -23.03 6.81
C PRO A 26 -8.42 -22.15 8.06
N LEU A 27 -7.78 -20.97 8.01
CA LEU A 27 -7.74 -20.03 9.13
C LEU A 27 -9.14 -19.50 9.46
N GLN A 28 -9.90 -19.06 8.46
CA GLN A 28 -11.26 -18.57 8.67
C GLN A 28 -12.19 -19.68 9.19
N ARG A 29 -12.04 -20.91 8.69
CA ARG A 29 -12.79 -22.07 9.21
C ARG A 29 -12.47 -22.35 10.67
N LEU A 30 -11.20 -22.36 11.04
CA LEU A 30 -10.77 -22.56 12.43
C LEU A 30 -11.26 -21.42 13.34
N ALA A 31 -11.19 -20.18 12.86
CA ALA A 31 -11.70 -19.02 13.58
C ALA A 31 -13.20 -19.17 13.88
N GLY A 32 -13.99 -19.65 12.92
CA GLY A 32 -15.41 -19.97 13.11
C GLY A 32 -15.66 -21.01 14.21
N VAL A 33 -14.86 -22.10 14.25
CA VAL A 33 -14.95 -23.13 15.30
C VAL A 33 -14.62 -22.56 16.68
N CYS A 34 -13.65 -21.64 16.76
CA CYS A 34 -13.23 -21.02 18.01
C CYS A 34 -14.06 -19.76 18.38
N GLU A 35 -15.17 -19.49 17.69
CA GLU A 35 -15.97 -18.27 17.84
C GLU A 35 -15.12 -16.99 17.81
N CYS A 36 -14.08 -17.00 16.98
CA CYS A 36 -13.15 -15.91 16.79
C CYS A 36 -13.46 -15.19 15.47
N ARG A 37 -13.31 -13.87 15.48
CA ARG A 37 -13.34 -13.07 14.25
C ARG A 37 -11.92 -12.78 13.81
N VAL A 38 -11.58 -13.19 12.58
CA VAL A 38 -10.38 -12.78 11.87
C VAL A 38 -10.79 -11.70 10.89
N VAL A 39 -10.22 -10.51 11.04
CA VAL A 39 -10.42 -9.40 10.11
C VAL A 39 -9.17 -9.26 9.27
N LEU A 40 -9.32 -9.46 7.97
CA LEU A 40 -8.28 -9.24 6.98
C LEU A 40 -8.35 -7.80 6.51
N PHE A 41 -7.23 -7.10 6.56
CA PHE A 41 -7.14 -5.79 5.94
C PHE A 41 -5.81 -5.57 5.24
N THR A 42 -5.86 -4.67 4.27
CA THR A 42 -4.67 -4.12 3.62
C THR A 42 -4.86 -2.63 3.37
N ARG A 43 -3.82 -1.96 2.88
CA ARG A 43 -3.85 -0.54 2.53
C ARG A 43 -3.16 -0.31 1.21
N ILE A 44 -3.73 0.59 0.42
CA ILE A 44 -3.09 1.11 -0.79
C ILE A 44 -2.80 2.60 -0.61
N ARG A 45 -1.99 3.16 -1.51
CA ARG A 45 -1.63 4.57 -1.50
C ARG A 45 -1.94 5.20 -2.84
N GLU A 46 -2.14 6.52 -2.86
CA GLU A 46 -2.24 7.29 -4.09
C GLU A 46 -1.03 6.97 -4.99
N PRO A 47 -1.23 6.66 -6.30
CA PRO A 47 -0.16 6.14 -7.15
C PRO A 47 1.08 7.02 -7.17
N THR A 48 0.95 8.33 -7.34
CA THR A 48 2.10 9.24 -7.39
C THR A 48 2.91 9.21 -6.09
N SER A 49 2.21 9.30 -4.96
CA SER A 49 2.76 9.21 -3.60
C SER A 49 3.42 7.86 -3.33
N PHE A 50 2.86 6.76 -3.85
CA PHE A 50 3.46 5.43 -3.79
C PHE A 50 4.79 5.37 -4.53
N TYR A 51 4.84 5.83 -5.79
CA TYR A 51 6.06 5.77 -6.60
C TYR A 51 7.16 6.66 -6.04
N ILE A 52 6.82 7.89 -5.63
CA ILE A 52 7.76 8.80 -4.97
C ILE A 52 8.33 8.13 -3.72
N SER A 53 7.48 7.57 -2.86
CA SER A 53 7.93 6.92 -1.63
C SER A 53 8.82 5.72 -1.93
N PHE A 54 8.39 4.80 -2.79
CA PHE A 54 9.18 3.64 -3.15
C PHE A 54 10.56 4.06 -3.68
N TYR A 55 10.58 4.98 -4.65
CA TYR A 55 11.82 5.48 -5.22
C TYR A 55 12.73 6.14 -4.18
N ARG A 56 12.20 7.02 -3.33
CA ARG A 56 12.98 7.72 -2.28
C ARG A 56 13.67 6.75 -1.34
N TRP A 57 12.94 5.73 -0.89
CA TRP A 57 13.40 4.82 0.15
C TRP A 57 14.22 3.64 -0.36
N THR A 58 14.04 3.26 -1.63
CA THR A 58 14.70 2.05 -2.18
C THR A 58 15.57 2.32 -3.40
N VAL A 59 15.25 3.25 -4.29
CA VAL A 59 15.92 3.36 -5.60
C VAL A 59 16.86 4.53 -5.71
N TRP A 60 16.51 5.68 -5.13
CA TRP A 60 17.23 6.94 -5.32
C TRP A 60 18.73 6.79 -5.09
N TRP A 61 19.13 6.17 -3.97
CA TRP A 61 20.55 6.04 -3.64
C TRP A 61 21.31 5.13 -4.62
N ARG A 62 20.65 4.13 -5.20
CA ARG A 62 21.21 3.25 -6.24
C ARG A 62 21.35 3.99 -7.55
N GLN A 63 20.37 4.84 -7.88
CA GLN A 63 20.45 5.71 -9.05
C GLN A 63 21.64 6.67 -8.96
N GLN A 64 21.93 7.21 -7.78
CA GLN A 64 23.13 8.03 -7.55
C GLN A 64 24.45 7.26 -7.77
N GLN A 65 24.45 5.93 -7.69
CA GLN A 65 25.62 5.09 -7.97
C GLN A 65 25.71 4.67 -9.44
N ASN A 66 24.57 4.49 -10.11
CA ASN A 66 24.52 4.02 -11.49
C ASN A 66 23.26 4.53 -12.23
N SER A 67 23.28 5.80 -12.64
CA SER A 67 22.18 6.43 -13.36
C SER A 67 21.98 5.84 -14.77
N THR A 68 23.03 5.29 -15.39
CA THR A 68 22.91 4.56 -16.67
C THR A 68 22.05 3.30 -16.53
N HIS A 69 22.07 2.64 -15.37
CA HIS A 69 21.27 1.43 -15.09
C HIS A 69 19.88 1.74 -14.54
N PHE A 70 19.74 2.74 -13.66
CA PHE A 70 18.47 3.07 -12.99
C PHE A 70 17.69 4.25 -13.59
N GLY A 71 18.24 4.92 -14.60
CA GLY A 71 17.64 6.10 -15.21
C GLY A 71 18.15 7.38 -14.57
N ARG A 72 17.79 8.53 -15.12
CA ARG A 72 18.25 9.84 -14.61
C ARG A 72 17.41 10.41 -13.48
N ASP A 73 16.15 9.99 -13.39
CA ASP A 73 15.16 10.53 -12.44
C ASP A 73 14.08 9.48 -12.14
N LEU A 74 13.08 9.84 -11.32
CA LEU A 74 11.93 9.00 -11.01
C LEU A 74 11.19 8.55 -12.28
N LEU A 75 10.94 9.45 -13.23
CA LEU A 75 10.06 9.20 -14.37
C LEU A 75 10.69 8.29 -15.41
N GLN A 76 12.02 8.29 -15.51
CA GLN A 76 12.77 7.28 -16.27
C GLN A 76 12.81 5.94 -15.57
N TRP A 77 12.93 5.93 -14.23
CA TRP A 77 12.93 4.70 -13.45
C TRP A 77 11.56 4.03 -13.35
N ALA A 78 10.46 4.78 -13.28
CA ALA A 78 9.16 4.27 -12.86
C ALA A 78 8.64 3.12 -13.76
N PRO A 79 8.49 1.89 -13.24
CA PRO A 79 7.94 0.77 -14.01
C PRO A 79 6.40 0.84 -14.07
N PRO A 80 5.76 0.29 -15.11
CA PRO A 80 4.29 0.30 -15.20
C PRO A 80 3.60 -0.43 -14.05
N ASN A 81 2.52 0.16 -13.53
CA ASN A 81 1.62 -0.46 -12.53
C ASN A 81 2.34 -1.16 -11.35
N LEU A 82 3.40 -0.53 -10.83
CA LEU A 82 4.26 -1.05 -9.76
C LEU A 82 3.48 -1.49 -8.52
N GLN A 83 2.52 -0.69 -8.04
CA GLN A 83 1.79 -1.01 -6.82
C GLN A 83 0.97 -2.30 -7.02
N SER A 84 0.22 -2.37 -8.12
CA SER A 84 -0.54 -3.56 -8.54
C SER A 84 0.35 -4.79 -8.76
N ALA A 85 1.52 -4.61 -9.39
CA ALA A 85 2.48 -5.68 -9.61
C ALA A 85 3.00 -6.25 -8.30
N ILE A 86 3.30 -5.40 -7.32
CA ILE A 86 3.76 -5.84 -6.00
C ILE A 86 2.65 -6.57 -5.23
N PHE A 87 1.39 -6.16 -5.35
CA PHE A 87 0.27 -6.87 -4.73
C PHE A 87 0.09 -8.28 -5.27
N LEU A 88 0.28 -8.49 -6.58
CA LEU A 88 0.16 -9.81 -7.20
C LEU A 88 1.40 -10.68 -7.01
N ASP A 89 2.58 -10.09 -7.20
CA ASP A 89 3.88 -10.73 -7.05
C ASP A 89 4.82 -9.81 -6.27
N PRO A 90 5.00 -10.06 -4.96
CA PRO A 90 5.88 -9.27 -4.11
C PRO A 90 7.34 -9.22 -4.58
N MET A 91 7.80 -10.19 -5.38
CA MET A 91 9.13 -10.14 -6.01
C MET A 91 9.28 -9.00 -7.02
N SER A 92 8.16 -8.45 -7.51
CA SER A 92 8.15 -7.22 -8.31
C SER A 92 8.84 -6.06 -7.58
N SER A 93 8.78 -6.00 -6.25
CA SER A 93 9.51 -4.98 -5.49
C SER A 93 11.02 -5.09 -5.67
N ALA A 94 11.56 -6.31 -5.55
CA ALA A 94 12.97 -6.59 -5.78
C ALA A 94 13.38 -6.31 -7.23
N TYR A 95 12.51 -6.63 -8.20
CA TYR A 95 12.78 -6.32 -9.60
C TYR A 95 12.86 -4.81 -9.84
N ALA A 96 11.95 -4.03 -9.27
CA ALA A 96 11.97 -2.57 -9.36
C ALA A 96 13.19 -1.96 -8.64
N GLU A 97 13.62 -2.57 -7.53
CA GLU A 97 14.75 -2.10 -6.72
C GLU A 97 16.12 -2.40 -7.34
N PHE A 98 16.32 -3.58 -7.93
CA PHE A 98 17.66 -4.07 -8.30
C PHE A 98 17.92 -4.15 -9.81
N LEU A 99 16.90 -4.37 -10.63
CA LEU A 99 17.12 -4.75 -12.03
C LEU A 99 17.26 -3.55 -12.98
N GLY A 100 17.08 -2.32 -12.51
CA GLY A 100 17.26 -1.12 -13.32
C GLY A 100 16.21 -0.95 -14.43
N PHE A 101 16.29 0.15 -15.18
CA PHE A 101 15.26 0.50 -16.18
C PHE A 101 15.45 -0.14 -17.55
N ARG A 102 16.61 -0.73 -17.82
CA ARG A 102 16.94 -1.38 -19.10
C ARG A 102 16.92 -2.91 -19.05
N SER A 103 16.68 -3.52 -17.90
CA SER A 103 16.64 -4.98 -17.78
C SER A 103 15.46 -5.57 -18.56
N GLU A 104 15.70 -6.68 -19.26
CA GLU A 104 14.65 -7.46 -19.93
C GLU A 104 13.58 -7.94 -18.96
N LYS A 105 13.94 -8.25 -17.71
CA LYS A 105 12.98 -8.62 -16.65
C LYS A 105 12.01 -7.49 -16.30
N ARG A 106 12.27 -6.25 -16.73
CA ARG A 106 11.31 -5.15 -16.59
C ARG A 106 10.05 -5.37 -17.44
N GLN A 107 10.12 -6.20 -18.48
CA GLN A 107 8.95 -6.63 -19.24
C GLN A 107 7.91 -7.36 -18.37
N LEU A 108 8.28 -7.86 -17.18
CA LEU A 108 7.33 -8.46 -16.24
C LEU A 108 6.27 -7.44 -15.76
N PHE A 109 6.58 -6.15 -15.75
CA PHE A 109 5.61 -5.09 -15.44
C PHE A 109 4.61 -4.82 -16.58
N ASN A 110 4.88 -5.30 -17.79
CA ASN A 110 3.96 -5.16 -18.92
C ASN A 110 2.76 -6.10 -18.83
N GLN A 111 2.68 -6.95 -17.80
CA GLN A 111 1.56 -7.86 -17.58
C GLN A 111 0.21 -7.16 -17.38
N PHE A 112 0.20 -5.83 -17.26
CA PHE A 112 -0.99 -4.98 -17.18
C PHE A 112 -1.23 -4.11 -18.42
N THR A 113 -0.32 -4.14 -19.39
CA THR A 113 -0.38 -3.31 -20.60
C THR A 113 -1.53 -3.74 -21.49
N GLU A 114 -2.25 -2.77 -22.05
CA GLU A 114 -3.32 -3.04 -23.01
C GLU A 114 -2.78 -3.81 -24.22
N GLY A 115 -3.48 -4.89 -24.60
CA GLY A 115 -3.03 -5.82 -25.63
C GLY A 115 -2.19 -7.00 -25.13
N ASP A 116 -1.67 -7.00 -23.90
CA ASP A 116 -1.07 -8.22 -23.32
C ASP A 116 -2.20 -9.22 -23.00
N PRO A 117 -2.15 -10.47 -23.52
CA PRO A 117 -3.16 -11.49 -23.23
C PRO A 117 -3.40 -11.75 -21.74
N ARG A 118 -2.41 -11.45 -20.89
CA ARG A 118 -2.46 -11.63 -19.43
C ARG A 118 -3.11 -10.46 -18.70
N ALA A 119 -3.20 -9.27 -19.31
CA ALA A 119 -3.68 -8.07 -18.62
C ALA A 119 -5.07 -8.23 -18.02
N ARG A 120 -6.02 -8.84 -18.75
CA ARG A 120 -7.35 -9.15 -18.21
C ARG A 120 -7.31 -10.10 -17.02
N LYS A 121 -6.47 -11.14 -17.08
CA LYS A 121 -6.30 -12.10 -15.99
C LYS A 121 -5.71 -11.43 -14.75
N MET A 122 -4.66 -10.63 -14.91
CA MET A 122 -4.01 -9.94 -13.79
C MET A 122 -4.96 -8.94 -13.11
N ARG A 123 -5.74 -8.18 -13.89
CA ARG A 123 -6.78 -7.29 -13.33
C ARG A 123 -7.84 -8.08 -12.55
N ALA A 124 -8.30 -9.21 -13.08
CA ALA A 124 -9.28 -10.07 -12.39
C ALA A 124 -8.72 -10.63 -11.08
N GLN A 125 -7.47 -11.10 -11.08
CA GLN A 125 -6.80 -11.59 -9.86
C GLN A 125 -6.63 -10.49 -8.81
N LEU A 126 -6.32 -9.27 -9.22
CA LEU A 126 -6.15 -8.16 -8.31
C LEU A 126 -7.48 -7.72 -7.68
N ARG A 127 -8.57 -7.74 -8.44
CA ARG A 127 -9.92 -7.54 -7.90
C ARG A 127 -10.28 -8.65 -6.90
N MET A 128 -10.09 -9.92 -7.28
CA MET A 128 -10.31 -11.05 -6.37
C MET A 128 -9.50 -10.96 -5.08
N LEU A 129 -8.25 -10.47 -5.17
CA LEU A 129 -7.40 -10.23 -4.00
C LEU A 129 -8.02 -9.14 -3.11
N PHE A 130 -8.41 -7.99 -3.65
CA PHE A 130 -9.01 -6.92 -2.85
C PHE A 130 -10.37 -7.30 -2.26
N ASP A 131 -11.20 -8.03 -3.00
CA ASP A 131 -12.47 -8.58 -2.55
C ASP A 131 -12.32 -9.60 -1.40
N SER A 132 -11.11 -10.15 -1.21
CA SER A 132 -10.82 -11.09 -0.12
C SER A 132 -10.58 -10.41 1.24
N PHE A 133 -10.35 -9.09 1.26
CA PHE A 133 -10.15 -8.33 2.49
C PHE A 133 -11.48 -7.78 3.02
N ASP A 134 -11.64 -7.78 4.35
CA ASP A 134 -12.78 -7.13 5.03
C ASP A 134 -12.72 -5.60 4.96
N LEU A 135 -11.51 -5.06 4.77
CA LEU A 135 -11.24 -3.65 4.62
C LEU A 135 -9.99 -3.42 3.76
N VAL A 136 -10.14 -2.65 2.69
CA VAL A 136 -9.00 -2.05 1.97
C VAL A 136 -8.97 -0.57 2.32
N GLY A 137 -7.97 -0.16 3.08
CA GLY A 137 -7.79 1.23 3.51
C GLY A 137 -6.92 2.03 2.57
N LEU A 138 -6.85 3.34 2.83
CA LEU A 138 -5.92 4.25 2.17
C LEU A 138 -4.85 4.70 3.16
N VAL A 139 -3.60 4.81 2.72
CA VAL A 139 -2.53 5.38 3.54
C VAL A 139 -2.85 6.83 3.93
N GLU A 140 -3.47 7.60 3.03
CA GLU A 140 -3.88 9.00 3.26
C GLU A 140 -5.04 9.12 4.26
N LYS A 141 -5.80 8.03 4.47
CA LYS A 141 -6.93 7.94 5.40
C LYS A 141 -6.67 6.90 6.48
N PHE A 142 -5.46 6.89 7.02
CA PHE A 142 -5.02 5.88 7.96
C PHE A 142 -5.85 5.88 9.25
N ASP A 143 -6.19 7.04 9.80
CA ASP A 143 -6.98 7.13 11.03
C ASP A 143 -8.42 6.65 10.81
N GLU A 144 -9.01 6.97 9.66
CA GLU A 144 -10.33 6.48 9.26
C GLU A 144 -10.30 4.95 9.10
N THR A 145 -9.27 4.42 8.45
CA THR A 145 -9.05 2.98 8.29
C THR A 145 -8.90 2.30 9.66
N LEU A 146 -8.12 2.88 10.58
CA LEU A 146 -7.91 2.36 11.92
C LEU A 146 -9.21 2.33 12.72
N LEU A 147 -10.04 3.37 12.57
CA LEU A 147 -11.32 3.47 13.24
C LEU A 147 -12.35 2.45 12.70
N LEU A 148 -12.37 2.20 11.40
CA LEU A 148 -13.17 1.14 10.79
C LEU A 148 -12.68 -0.26 11.22
N LEU A 149 -11.37 -0.45 11.30
CA LEU A 149 -10.77 -1.69 11.80
C LEU A 149 -11.14 -1.93 13.27
N ALA A 150 -11.14 -0.88 14.10
CA ALA A 150 -11.60 -0.94 15.48
C ALA A 150 -13.07 -1.40 15.57
N ASP A 151 -13.93 -1.00 14.63
CA ASP A 151 -15.32 -1.46 14.59
C ASP A 151 -15.44 -2.91 14.12
N LEU A 152 -14.72 -3.30 13.07
CA LEU A 152 -14.73 -4.66 12.54
C LEU A 152 -14.25 -5.67 13.58
N THR A 153 -13.24 -5.28 14.34
CA THR A 153 -12.59 -6.13 15.34
C THR A 153 -13.18 -5.90 16.73
N GLY A 154 -13.99 -4.85 16.92
CA GLY A 154 -14.38 -4.29 18.22
C GLY A 154 -13.22 -4.07 19.20
N LEU A 155 -11.98 -3.90 18.71
CA LEU A 155 -10.84 -3.49 19.50
C LEU A 155 -10.79 -1.96 19.50
N GLN A 156 -11.33 -1.34 20.54
CA GLN A 156 -11.58 0.12 20.57
C GLN A 156 -10.37 0.96 20.99
N HIS A 157 -9.24 0.33 21.37
CA HIS A 157 -8.02 1.00 21.82
C HIS A 157 -6.84 0.76 20.87
N LEU A 158 -7.05 1.01 19.58
CA LEU A 158 -5.97 0.94 18.59
C LEU A 158 -5.17 2.25 18.61
N LEU A 159 -4.15 2.32 19.46
CA LEU A 159 -3.10 3.33 19.35
C LEU A 159 -1.98 2.75 18.49
N SER A 160 -1.53 3.51 17.49
CA SER A 160 -0.40 3.16 16.65
C SER A 160 0.72 4.19 16.79
N GLY A 161 1.94 3.69 16.96
CA GLY A 161 3.15 4.51 16.85
C GLY A 161 3.39 4.93 15.40
N HIS A 162 4.04 6.06 15.21
CA HIS A 162 4.59 6.44 13.91
C HIS A 162 6.03 5.96 13.81
N GLU A 163 6.25 4.83 13.15
CA GLU A 163 7.59 4.47 12.70
C GLU A 163 7.93 5.23 11.42
N ILE A 164 9.09 5.87 11.40
CA ILE A 164 9.65 6.44 10.18
C ILE A 164 10.22 5.25 9.39
N PRO A 165 9.85 5.06 8.11
CA PRO A 165 10.42 4.00 7.30
C PRO A 165 11.96 4.06 7.33
N GLY A 166 12.61 2.91 7.42
CA GLY A 166 14.05 2.82 7.19
C GLY A 166 14.36 2.87 5.69
N THR A 167 15.42 3.57 5.31
CA THR A 167 16.01 3.45 3.96
C THR A 167 16.70 2.10 3.84
N THR A 168 16.67 1.49 2.64
CA THR A 168 17.44 0.26 2.37
C THR A 168 18.96 0.50 2.40
N ASN A 169 19.39 1.76 2.51
CA ASN A 169 20.75 2.14 2.81
C ASN A 169 20.80 3.22 3.92
N PRO A 170 21.07 2.85 5.19
CA PRO A 170 21.03 3.78 6.32
C PRO A 170 22.08 4.91 6.23
N ARG A 171 23.10 4.76 5.37
CA ARG A 171 24.13 5.79 5.13
C ARG A 171 23.69 6.86 4.12
N ARG A 172 22.55 6.66 3.46
CA ARG A 172 22.03 7.57 2.44
C ARG A 172 20.57 7.89 2.76
N PRO A 173 20.32 8.99 3.49
CA PRO A 173 18.96 9.40 3.80
C PRO A 173 18.20 9.64 2.48
N PRO A 174 16.89 9.34 2.43
CA PRO A 174 16.10 9.62 1.25
C PRO A 174 16.07 11.14 1.00
N PRO A 175 16.07 11.59 -0.26
CA PRO A 175 15.94 13.00 -0.59
C PRO A 175 14.55 13.50 -0.17
N PRO A 176 14.33 14.81 -0.04
CA PRO A 176 13.00 15.41 0.02
C PRO A 176 12.11 15.00 -1.17
N THR A 177 10.78 15.02 -0.99
CA THR A 177 9.84 14.74 -2.09
C THR A 177 9.99 15.75 -3.23
N THR A 178 10.23 17.02 -2.90
CA THR A 178 10.40 18.12 -3.87
C THR A 178 11.59 17.90 -4.81
N ASP A 179 12.61 17.18 -4.37
CA ASP A 179 13.80 16.91 -5.18
C ASP A 179 13.56 15.77 -6.17
N VAL A 180 12.65 14.85 -5.82
CA VAL A 180 12.27 13.70 -6.65
C VAL A 180 11.19 14.08 -7.67
N CYS A 181 10.22 14.89 -7.24
CA CYS A 181 9.15 15.42 -8.08
C CYS A 181 8.99 16.93 -7.84
N PRO A 182 9.80 17.77 -8.50
CA PRO A 182 9.71 19.23 -8.37
C PRO A 182 8.38 19.78 -8.89
N ASP A 183 7.85 19.16 -9.93
CA ASP A 183 6.54 19.46 -10.52
C ASP A 183 5.60 18.28 -10.23
N MET A 184 4.80 18.43 -9.18
CA MET A 184 3.90 17.37 -8.70
C MET A 184 2.78 17.06 -9.70
N ASP A 185 2.30 18.04 -10.45
CA ASP A 185 1.22 17.82 -11.43
C ASP A 185 1.75 17.09 -12.65
N LYS A 186 2.96 17.43 -13.12
CA LYS A 186 3.64 16.68 -14.18
C LYS A 186 3.98 15.26 -13.74
N CYS A 187 4.45 15.07 -12.50
CA CYS A 187 4.68 13.74 -11.95
C CYS A 187 3.38 12.93 -11.92
N ARG A 188 2.30 13.49 -11.38
CA ARG A 188 0.99 12.82 -11.34
C ARG A 188 0.50 12.45 -12.74
N ALA A 189 0.54 13.39 -13.69
CA ALA A 189 0.15 13.14 -15.08
C ALA A 189 0.97 11.99 -15.70
N ARG A 190 2.29 11.98 -15.47
CA ARG A 190 3.15 10.92 -16.00
C ARG A 190 2.90 9.57 -15.32
N ILE A 191 2.71 9.54 -14.00
CA ILE A 191 2.39 8.32 -13.26
C ILE A 191 1.05 7.75 -13.73
N ASN A 192 0.01 8.58 -13.91
CA ASN A 192 -1.29 8.12 -14.42
C ASN A 192 -1.19 7.47 -15.81
N ILE A 193 -0.28 7.95 -16.67
CA ILE A 193 -0.03 7.36 -18.00
C ILE A 193 0.64 5.98 -17.89
N ILE A 194 1.64 5.83 -17.02
CA ILE A 194 2.38 4.56 -16.89
C ILE A 194 1.69 3.54 -15.99
N ALA A 195 0.82 4.01 -15.09
CA ALA A 195 0.19 3.21 -14.05
C ALA A 195 -1.35 3.36 -14.06
N PRO A 196 -2.02 3.12 -15.21
CA PRO A 196 -3.46 3.27 -15.29
C PRO A 196 -4.22 2.31 -14.37
N ILE A 197 -3.66 1.13 -14.07
CA ILE A 197 -4.29 0.14 -13.17
C ILE A 197 -4.15 0.55 -11.72
N ASP A 198 -2.98 1.05 -11.32
CA ASP A 198 -2.78 1.59 -9.98
C ASP A 198 -3.78 2.73 -9.72
N THR A 199 -4.02 3.56 -10.74
CA THR A 199 -4.99 4.67 -10.69
C THR A 199 -6.43 4.16 -10.61
N GLU A 200 -6.83 3.25 -11.50
CA GLU A 200 -8.17 2.64 -11.52
C GLU A 200 -8.53 2.04 -10.14
N ILE A 201 -7.62 1.27 -9.56
CA ILE A 201 -7.81 0.60 -8.28
C ILE A 201 -7.85 1.60 -7.13
N TYR A 202 -6.94 2.59 -7.15
CA TYR A 202 -6.93 3.61 -6.12
C TYR A 202 -8.26 4.36 -6.06
N GLU A 203 -8.76 4.81 -7.20
CA GLU A 203 -10.04 5.52 -7.26
C GLU A 203 -11.22 4.64 -6.84
N GLY A 204 -11.23 3.37 -7.22
CA GLY A 204 -12.25 2.40 -6.78
C GLY A 204 -12.26 2.23 -5.26
N VAL A 205 -11.12 1.88 -4.68
CA VAL A 205 -10.98 1.69 -3.21
C VAL A 205 -11.27 3.00 -2.46
N LYS A 206 -10.86 4.14 -3.01
CA LYS A 206 -11.15 5.45 -2.42
C LYS A 206 -12.67 5.69 -2.38
N ALA A 207 -13.37 5.44 -3.49
CA ALA A 207 -14.82 5.60 -3.55
C ALA A 207 -15.52 4.67 -2.54
N ASP A 208 -15.12 3.41 -2.46
CA ASP A 208 -15.68 2.43 -1.52
C ASP A 208 -15.44 2.82 -0.06
N LEU A 209 -14.22 3.26 0.27
CA LEU A 209 -13.88 3.73 1.60
C LEU A 209 -14.68 4.99 1.97
N ASP A 210 -14.82 5.93 1.04
CA ASP A 210 -15.58 7.17 1.24
C ASP A 210 -17.06 6.88 1.46
N ALA A 211 -17.66 6.01 0.66
CA ALA A 211 -19.03 5.55 0.83
C ALA A 211 -19.23 4.84 2.18
N ARG A 212 -18.26 3.99 2.57
CA ARG A 212 -18.29 3.30 3.86
C ARG A 212 -18.17 4.26 5.03
N ILE A 213 -17.32 5.29 4.96
CA ILE A 213 -17.23 6.31 6.00
C ILE A 213 -18.54 7.10 6.09
N ALA A 214 -19.09 7.48 4.94
CA ALA A 214 -20.33 8.25 4.86
C ALA A 214 -21.52 7.52 5.51
N SER A 215 -21.59 6.19 5.40
CA SER A 215 -22.70 5.40 5.96
C SER A 215 -22.78 5.42 7.50
N TYR A 216 -21.69 5.76 8.20
CA TYR A 216 -21.69 5.94 9.66
C TYR A 216 -22.18 7.34 10.10
N GLY A 217 -22.29 8.27 9.14
CA GLY A 217 -22.78 9.62 9.36
C GLY A 217 -21.95 10.46 10.35
N PRO A 218 -22.55 11.50 10.98
CA PRO A 218 -21.84 12.44 11.85
C PRO A 218 -21.15 11.82 13.07
N SER A 219 -21.58 10.62 13.47
CA SER A 219 -20.99 9.88 14.59
C SER A 219 -19.52 9.51 14.32
N PHE A 220 -19.19 9.20 13.07
CA PHE A 220 -17.84 8.84 12.65
C PHE A 220 -16.88 10.01 12.79
N ALA A 221 -17.29 11.20 12.36
CA ALA A 221 -16.47 12.41 12.45
C ALA A 221 -16.09 12.75 13.90
N ARG A 222 -17.04 12.60 14.85
CA ARG A 222 -16.76 12.79 16.29
C ARG A 222 -15.75 11.79 16.82
N ARG A 223 -15.92 10.50 16.48
CA ARG A 223 -14.98 9.44 16.88
C ARG A 223 -13.59 9.63 16.27
N LEU A 224 -13.52 10.05 15.01
CA LEU A 224 -12.27 10.34 14.32
C LEU A 224 -11.52 11.51 14.97
N ALA A 225 -12.25 12.57 15.36
CA ALA A 225 -11.67 13.69 16.11
C ALA A 225 -11.11 13.23 17.46
N ALA A 226 -11.84 12.40 18.20
CA ALA A 226 -11.39 11.83 19.46
C ALA A 226 -10.14 10.95 19.30
N LEU A 227 -10.11 10.09 18.27
CA LEU A 227 -8.94 9.26 17.95
C LEU A 227 -7.70 10.11 17.65
N ARG A 228 -7.85 11.14 16.80
CA ARG A 228 -6.75 12.06 16.45
C ARG A 228 -6.21 12.80 17.67
N ALA A 229 -7.10 13.26 18.55
CA ALA A 229 -6.71 13.90 19.81
C ALA A 229 -5.94 12.93 20.72
N ALA A 230 -6.43 11.69 20.88
CA ALA A 230 -5.76 10.66 21.68
C ALA A 230 -4.37 10.31 21.13
N ARG A 231 -4.23 10.17 19.82
CA ARG A 231 -2.94 9.88 19.17
C ARG A 231 -1.94 11.01 19.31
N LYS A 232 -2.38 12.26 19.17
CA LYS A 232 -1.53 13.43 19.40
C LYS A 232 -0.99 13.46 20.83
N ALA A 233 -1.84 13.17 21.81
CA ALA A 233 -1.44 13.09 23.21
C ALA A 233 -0.46 11.93 23.48
N TYR A 234 -0.71 10.76 22.88
CA TYR A 234 0.18 9.61 22.99
C TYR A 234 1.57 9.86 22.39
N GLY A 235 1.64 10.42 21.16
CA GLY A 235 2.91 10.70 20.49
C GLY A 235 3.75 11.77 21.20
N ALA A 236 3.13 12.74 21.87
CA ALA A 236 3.83 13.71 22.71
C ALA A 236 4.55 13.02 23.88
N LYS A 237 3.85 12.12 24.59
CA LYS A 237 4.43 11.33 25.70
C LYS A 237 5.55 10.42 25.22
N GLU A 238 5.39 9.75 24.08
CA GLU A 238 6.44 8.88 23.53
C GLU A 238 7.71 9.67 23.19
N SER A 239 7.56 10.90 22.70
CA SER A 239 8.68 11.79 22.39
C SER A 239 9.40 12.30 23.64
N GLU A 240 8.67 12.55 24.73
CA GLU A 240 9.23 12.89 26.04
C GLU A 240 10.02 11.73 26.64
N MET A 241 9.52 10.49 26.54
CA MET A 241 10.21 9.30 27.06
C MET A 241 11.50 8.94 26.31
N LYS A 242 11.63 9.37 25.05
CA LYS A 242 12.82 9.12 24.22
C LYS A 242 13.90 10.20 24.36
N ARG A 243 13.65 11.26 25.14
CA ARG A 243 14.63 12.31 25.48
C ARG A 243 15.31 12.01 26.80
#